data_AF-A0A9D8RTP1-F1
#
_entry.id   AF-A0A9D8RTP1-F1
#
_cell.length_a   1.000
_cell.length_b   1.000
_cell.length_c   1.000
_cell.angle_alpha   90.00
_cell.angle_beta   90.00
_cell.angle_gamma   90.00
#
_symmetry.space_group_name_H-M   'P 1'
#
loop_
_entity.id
_entity.type
_entity.pdbx_description
1 polymer ?
#
loop_
_entity_poly.entity_id
_entity_poly.type
_entity_poly.pdbx_seq_one_letter_code
_entity_poly.pdbx_strand_id
1 'polypeptide(L)'
;MRKVIKKLFEAWNFDKEEKWLNEMAAKGLCLVSVGFCRYEFEECLPGEYTIRLELLEHQPSHPESAQYIAFMEETGAEQVGSYMRWVYFRKKTSEGA
;
A
#
# COMPACT_ATOMS: atom_id res chain seq x y z
N MET A 1 9.62 -5.94 14.66
CA MET A 1 8.39 -5.70 15.47
C MET A 1 7.32 -5.04 14.61
N ARG A 2 6.03 -5.20 14.92
CA ARG A 2 4.94 -4.51 14.19
C ARG A 2 4.55 -3.20 14.86
N LYS A 3 4.45 -2.13 14.07
CA LYS A 3 4.06 -0.79 14.53
C LYS A 3 2.75 -0.38 13.88
N VAL A 4 1.77 -0.02 14.70
CA VAL A 4 0.47 0.46 14.22
C VAL A 4 0.42 1.97 14.33
N ILE A 5 0.10 2.66 13.24
CA ILE A 5 -0.13 4.11 13.20
C ILE A 5 -1.58 4.34 12.81
N LYS A 6 -2.29 5.13 13.62
CA LYS A 6 -3.63 5.61 13.28
C LYS A 6 -3.53 7.00 12.68
N LYS A 7 -3.97 7.14 11.43
CA LYS A 7 -3.96 8.41 10.71
C LYS A 7 -5.17 8.43 9.78
N LEU A 8 -5.82 9.57 9.63
CA LEU A 8 -6.93 9.74 8.71
C LEU A 8 -6.45 10.62 7.55
N PHE A 9 -6.64 10.12 6.33
CA PHE A 9 -6.52 10.89 5.11
C PHE A 9 -7.90 10.98 4.47
N GLU A 10 -8.20 12.14 3.91
CA GLU A 10 -9.42 12.32 3.12
C GLU A 10 -9.28 11.60 1.78
N ALA A 11 -10.38 11.10 1.22
CA ALA A 11 -10.36 10.29 0.00
C ALA A 11 -9.79 11.03 -1.24
N TRP A 12 -9.75 12.37 -1.23
CA TRP A 12 -9.16 13.19 -2.29
C TRP A 12 -7.68 13.55 -2.03
N ASN A 13 -7.12 13.19 -0.88
CA ASN A 13 -5.72 13.46 -0.52
C ASN A 13 -4.84 12.19 -0.66
N PHE A 14 -5.17 11.29 -1.58
CA PHE A 14 -4.46 10.04 -1.81
C PHE A 14 -2.98 10.25 -2.17
N ASP A 15 -2.63 11.32 -2.89
CA ASP A 15 -1.22 11.66 -3.18
C ASP A 15 -0.41 11.91 -1.91
N LYS A 16 -1.01 12.58 -0.91
CA LYS A 16 -0.36 12.84 0.38
C LYS A 16 -0.24 11.58 1.21
N GLU A 17 -1.23 10.71 1.12
CA GLU A 17 -1.22 9.41 1.77
C GLU A 17 -0.12 8.51 1.19
N GLU A 18 -0.08 8.35 -0.13
CA GLU A 18 0.96 7.59 -0.83
C GLU A 18 2.36 8.12 -0.50
N LYS A 19 2.55 9.45 -0.57
CA LYS A 19 3.83 10.07 -0.22
C LYS A 19 4.23 9.77 1.22
N TRP A 20 3.29 9.88 2.16
CA TRP A 20 3.55 9.57 3.56
C TRP A 20 3.93 8.10 3.77
N LEU A 21 3.27 7.17 3.07
CA LEU A 21 3.58 5.74 3.13
C LEU A 21 5.00 5.44 2.61
N ASN A 22 5.38 6.07 1.50
CA ASN A 22 6.74 5.97 0.96
C ASN A 22 7.79 6.61 1.88
N GLU A 23 7.48 7.74 2.53
CA GLU A 23 8.35 8.32 3.56
C GLU A 23 8.53 7.40 4.78
N MET A 24 7.52 6.58 5.13
CA MET A 24 7.66 5.57 6.17
C MET A 24 8.56 4.42 5.69
N ALA A 25 8.36 3.94 4.47
CA ALA A 25 9.22 2.89 3.90
C ALA A 25 10.68 3.32 3.78
N ALA A 26 10.93 4.58 3.38
CA ALA A 26 12.26 5.18 3.36
C ALA A 26 12.91 5.29 4.75
N LYS A 27 12.13 5.21 5.85
CA LYS A 27 12.62 5.17 7.23
C LYS A 27 12.80 3.74 7.75
N GLY A 28 12.61 2.73 6.92
CA GLY A 28 12.66 1.32 7.31
C GLY A 28 11.36 0.82 7.94
N LEU A 29 10.22 1.45 7.63
CA LEU A 29 8.89 1.00 8.05
C LEU A 29 8.07 0.59 6.83
N CYS A 30 8.02 -0.70 6.57
CA CYS A 30 7.32 -1.25 5.42
C CYS A 30 5.87 -1.54 5.75
N LEU A 31 4.96 -1.05 4.92
CA LEU A 31 3.53 -1.27 5.09
C LEU A 31 3.21 -2.76 4.89
N VAL A 32 2.50 -3.35 5.85
CA VAL A 32 2.08 -4.77 5.82
C VAL A 32 0.58 -4.95 5.80
N SER A 33 -0.18 -3.99 6.32
CA SER A 33 -1.65 -4.05 6.32
C SER A 33 -2.26 -2.66 6.43
N VAL A 34 -3.41 -2.47 5.76
CA VAL A 34 -4.21 -1.25 5.84
C VAL A 34 -5.64 -1.61 6.25
N GLY A 35 -6.19 -0.83 7.19
CA GLY A 35 -7.60 -0.81 7.53
C GLY A 35 -8.11 0.62 7.67
N PHE A 36 -9.35 0.81 8.12
CA PHE A 36 -9.93 2.13 8.28
C PHE A 36 -9.11 3.01 9.24
N CYS A 37 -8.45 4.03 8.69
CA CYS A 37 -7.56 4.96 9.40
C CYS A 37 -6.42 4.27 10.18
N ARG A 38 -6.05 3.04 9.79
CA ARG A 38 -5.10 2.20 10.52
C ARG A 38 -4.10 1.61 9.54
N TYR A 39 -2.82 1.89 9.79
CA TYR A 39 -1.71 1.41 9.00
C TYR A 39 -0.80 0.57 9.88
N GLU A 40 -0.57 -0.67 9.49
CA GLU A 40 0.40 -1.55 10.14
C GLU A 40 1.69 -1.57 9.35
N PHE A 41 2.80 -1.33 10.05
CA PHE A 41 4.13 -1.37 9.50
C PHE A 41 4.97 -2.44 10.19
N GLU A 42 5.95 -2.95 9.47
CA GLU A 42 7.00 -3.82 9.98
C GLU A 42 8.37 -3.17 9.72
N GLU A 43 9.33 -3.46 10.57
CA GLU A 43 10.72 -3.01 10.39
C GLU A 43 11.34 -3.72 9.18
N CYS A 44 11.91 -2.94 8.27
CA CYS A 44 12.51 -3.41 7.03
C CYS A 44 13.73 -2.54 6.69
N LEU A 45 14.45 -2.87 5.60
CA LEU A 45 15.53 -2.00 5.15
C LEU A 45 14.94 -0.66 4.67
N PRO A 46 15.58 0.48 5.00
CA PRO A 46 15.18 1.78 4.48
C PRO A 46 15.06 1.77 2.94
N GLY A 47 13.86 2.02 2.42
CA GLY A 47 13.61 2.05 0.97
C GLY A 47 13.40 0.68 0.31
N GLU A 48 13.34 -0.40 1.08
CA GLU A 48 13.17 -1.77 0.54
C GLU A 48 11.88 -1.94 -0.27
N TYR A 49 10.83 -1.20 0.08
CA TYR A 49 9.54 -1.22 -0.62
C TYR A 49 9.10 0.18 -1.03
N THR A 50 8.48 0.23 -2.20
CA THR A 50 7.70 1.38 -2.66
C THR A 50 6.22 1.05 -2.56
N ILE A 51 5.42 2.00 -2.10
CA ILE A 51 3.97 1.87 -1.96
C ILE A 51 3.30 2.68 -3.07
N ARG A 52 2.29 2.10 -3.72
CA ARG A 52 1.42 2.79 -4.68
C ARG A 52 -0.04 2.55 -4.36
N LEU A 53 -0.84 3.61 -4.46
CA LEU A 53 -2.29 3.55 -4.34
C LEU A 53 -2.90 3.56 -5.75
N GLU A 54 -3.79 2.61 -6.00
CA GLU A 54 -4.50 2.50 -7.27
C GLU A 54 -6.00 2.59 -7.02
N LEU A 55 -6.70 3.39 -7.82
CA LEU A 55 -8.15 3.50 -7.77
C LEU A 55 -8.78 2.51 -8.75
N LEU A 56 -9.49 1.53 -8.23
CA LEU A 56 -10.22 0.56 -9.04
C LEU A 56 -11.51 1.16 -9.63
N GLU A 57 -11.94 0.60 -10.76
CA GLU A 57 -13.25 0.92 -11.35
C GLU A 57 -14.39 0.46 -10.44
N HIS A 58 -14.30 -0.77 -9.92
CA HIS A 58 -15.27 -1.38 -9.01
C HIS A 58 -14.68 -1.69 -7.63
N GLN A 59 -15.50 -2.16 -6.68
CA GLN A 59 -14.99 -2.61 -5.39
C GLN A 59 -13.97 -3.77 -5.56
N PRO A 60 -13.01 -3.94 -4.64
CA PRO A 60 -12.00 -5.01 -4.72
C PRO A 60 -12.59 -6.43 -4.85
N SER A 61 -13.80 -6.65 -4.32
CA SER A 61 -14.51 -7.92 -4.40
C SER A 61 -15.20 -8.17 -5.76
N HIS A 62 -15.25 -7.17 -6.64
CA HIS A 62 -15.82 -7.33 -7.98
C HIS A 62 -14.89 -8.18 -8.87
N PRO A 63 -15.40 -9.08 -9.71
CA PRO A 63 -14.57 -9.95 -10.55
C PRO A 63 -13.54 -9.20 -11.40
N GLU A 64 -13.92 -8.07 -12.00
CA GLU A 64 -13.01 -7.25 -12.84
C GLU A 64 -11.88 -6.62 -12.02
N SER A 65 -12.21 -6.06 -10.84
CA SER A 65 -11.21 -5.52 -9.93
C SER A 65 -10.28 -6.60 -9.38
N ALA A 66 -10.82 -7.78 -9.07
CA ALA A 66 -10.02 -8.91 -8.62
C ALA A 66 -9.06 -9.41 -9.70
N GLN A 67 -9.48 -9.42 -10.97
CA GLN A 67 -8.61 -9.72 -12.11
C GLN A 67 -7.49 -8.68 -12.25
N TYR A 68 -7.80 -7.39 -12.12
CA TYR A 68 -6.79 -6.33 -12.13
C TYR A 68 -5.77 -6.49 -10.99
N ILE A 69 -6.24 -6.77 -9.77
CA ILE A 69 -5.36 -7.01 -8.63
C ILE A 69 -4.44 -8.19 -8.89
N ALA A 70 -4.98 -9.33 -9.35
CA ALA A 70 -4.18 -10.51 -9.68
C ALA A 70 -3.13 -10.22 -10.75
N PHE A 71 -3.49 -9.47 -11.80
CA PHE A 71 -2.55 -9.03 -12.83
C PHE A 71 -1.43 -8.17 -12.24
N MET A 72 -1.75 -7.25 -11.33
CA MET A 72 -0.73 -6.43 -10.65
C MET A 72 0.19 -7.31 -9.79
N GLU A 73 -0.34 -8.33 -9.13
CA GLU A 73 0.45 -9.28 -8.33
C GLU A 73 1.45 -10.09 -9.17
N GLU A 74 1.09 -10.44 -10.41
CA GLU A 74 2.01 -11.07 -11.37
C GLU A 74 3.24 -10.20 -11.70
N THR A 75 3.14 -8.88 -11.55
CA THR A 75 4.28 -7.96 -11.75
C THR A 75 5.25 -7.89 -10.56
N GLY A 76 4.94 -8.63 -9.49
CA GLY A 76 5.67 -8.60 -8.20
C GLY A 76 5.21 -7.48 -7.26
N ALA A 77 4.07 -6.84 -7.54
CA ALA A 77 3.38 -6.04 -6.54
C ALA A 77 2.64 -6.96 -5.56
N GLU A 78 2.43 -6.52 -4.34
CA GLU A 78 1.68 -7.25 -3.32
C GLU A 78 0.57 -6.35 -2.80
N GLN A 79 -0.67 -6.85 -2.82
CA GLN A 79 -1.78 -6.14 -2.20
C GLN A 79 -1.69 -6.22 -0.68
N VAL A 80 -1.58 -5.08 0.00
CA VAL A 80 -1.52 -5.02 1.49
C VAL A 80 -2.83 -4.59 2.12
N GLY A 81 -3.77 -4.05 1.34
CA GLY A 81 -5.09 -3.70 1.84
C GLY A 81 -5.88 -2.85 0.86
N SER A 82 -7.07 -2.46 1.29
CA SER A 82 -7.97 -1.62 0.50
C SER A 82 -8.85 -0.75 1.38
N TYR A 83 -9.20 0.43 0.89
CA TYR A 83 -10.21 1.30 1.47
C TYR A 83 -11.19 1.75 0.37
N MET A 84 -12.44 1.31 0.46
CA MET A 84 -13.43 1.45 -0.63
C MET A 84 -12.88 0.87 -1.95
N ARG A 85 -12.65 1.70 -2.97
CA ARG A 85 -12.06 1.32 -4.27
C ARG A 85 -10.56 1.57 -4.35
N TRP A 86 -9.97 2.20 -3.34
CA TRP A 86 -8.53 2.38 -3.27
C TRP A 86 -7.87 1.10 -2.80
N VAL A 87 -6.88 0.64 -3.57
CA VAL A 87 -6.06 -0.52 -3.25
C VAL A 87 -4.63 -0.07 -3.02
N TYR A 88 -4.02 -0.66 -1.99
CA TYR A 88 -2.66 -0.37 -1.59
C TYR A 88 -1.78 -1.51 -2.05
N PHE A 89 -0.87 -1.20 -2.96
CA PHE A 89 0.16 -2.11 -3.42
C PHE A 89 1.48 -1.72 -2.80
N ARG A 90 2.26 -2.70 -2.36
CA ARG A 90 3.69 -2.54 -2.13
C ARG A 90 4.46 -3.33 -3.18
N LYS A 91 5.63 -2.87 -3.55
CA LYS A 91 6.54 -3.61 -4.42
C LYS A 91 7.95 -3.45 -3.90
N LYS A 92 8.74 -4.53 -3.91
CA LYS A 92 10.16 -4.44 -3.59
C LYS A 92 10.84 -3.51 -4.59
N THR A 93 11.53 -2.50 -4.07
CA THR A 93 12.36 -1.64 -4.89
C THR A 93 13.58 -2.46 -5.30
N SER A 94 13.79 -2.66 -6.60
CA SER A 94 14.95 -3.40 -7.12
C SER A 94 16.30 -2.76 -6.73
N GLU A 95 16.27 -1.55 -6.18
CA GLU A 95 17.42 -0.78 -5.65
C GLU A 95 17.68 -1.03 -4.15
N GLY A 96 17.32 -2.21 -3.62
CA GLY A 96 17.80 -2.65 -2.31
C GLY A 96 19.22 -3.21 -2.40
N ALA A 97 20.22 -2.34 -2.51
CA ALA A 97 21.65 -2.68 -2.38
C ALA A 97 22.33 -1.81 -1.33
#